data_AF-A0A519RYX5-F1
#
_entry.id   AF-A0A519RYX5-F1
#
_cell.length_a   1.000
_cell.length_b   1.000
_cell.length_c   1.000
_cell.angle_alpha   90.00
_cell.angle_beta   90.00
_cell.angle_gamma   90.00
#
_symmetry.space_group_name_H-M   'P 1'
#
loop_
_entity.id
_entity.type
_entity.pdbx_description
1 polymer ?
#
loop_
_entity_poly.entity_id
_entity_poly.type
_entity_poly.pdbx_seq_one_letter_code
_entity_poly.pdbx_strand_id
1 'polypeptide(L)'
;MTNLLIVLATFAFMEFWAWFMHKYVQHGPLWVLHRSHHVRPSPRPFERNDWFFAIYGAISAALFITGANGDRWWFWVGVGIAAYGMVYFFVHDGLI
;
A
#
# COMPACT_ATOMS: atom_id res chain seq x y z
N MET A 1 3.66 -20.05 14.17
CA MET A 1 4.31 -20.20 12.85
C MET A 1 3.41 -19.75 11.71
N THR A 2 2.13 -20.11 11.68
CA THR A 2 1.17 -19.72 10.63
C THR A 2 1.05 -18.20 10.40
N ASN A 3 1.02 -17.41 11.47
CA ASN A 3 0.86 -15.95 11.38
C ASN A 3 2.04 -15.28 10.67
N LEU A 4 3.28 -15.72 10.96
CA LEU A 4 4.48 -15.20 10.30
C LEU A 4 4.46 -15.51 8.80
N LEU A 5 4.02 -16.71 8.41
CA LEU A 5 3.88 -17.06 6.99
C LEU A 5 2.85 -16.18 6.28
N ILE A 6 1.75 -15.83 6.94
CA ILE A 6 0.74 -14.90 6.37
C ILE A 6 1.37 -13.52 6.16
N VAL A 7 2.13 -13.00 7.13
CA VAL A 7 2.83 -11.71 6.99
C VAL A 7 3.79 -11.75 5.82
N LEU A 8 4.67 -12.76 5.76
CA LEU A 8 5.70 -12.87 4.71
C LEU A 8 5.08 -13.07 3.32
N ALA A 9 4.06 -13.91 3.19
CA ALA A 9 3.36 -14.14 1.94
C ALA A 9 2.66 -12.87 1.45
N THR A 10 1.99 -12.15 2.38
CA THR A 10 1.34 -10.87 2.06
C THR A 10 2.37 -9.83 1.64
N PHE A 11 3.47 -9.69 2.40
CA PHE A 11 4.54 -8.74 2.10
C PHE A 11 5.14 -9.00 0.71
N ALA A 12 5.46 -10.25 0.37
CA ALA A 12 6.00 -10.61 -0.94
C ALA A 12 4.97 -10.38 -2.07
N PHE A 13 3.70 -10.72 -1.83
CA PHE A 13 2.63 -10.48 -2.81
C PHE A 13 2.40 -8.99 -3.10
N MET A 14 2.61 -8.13 -2.10
CA MET A 14 2.42 -6.69 -2.27
C MET A 14 3.34 -6.09 -3.34
N GLU A 15 4.52 -6.66 -3.60
CA GLU A 15 5.38 -6.22 -4.71
C GLU A 15 4.71 -6.42 -6.07
N PHE A 16 4.19 -7.64 -6.29
CA PHE A 16 3.40 -7.93 -7.48
C PHE A 16 2.17 -7.01 -7.57
N TRP A 17 1.48 -6.81 -6.45
CA TRP A 17 0.28 -5.98 -6.39
C TRP A 17 0.58 -4.50 -6.70
N ALA A 18 1.66 -3.95 -6.15
CA ALA A 18 2.11 -2.58 -6.39
C ALA A 18 2.43 -2.37 -7.88
N TRP A 19 3.21 -3.28 -8.47
CA TRP A 19 3.48 -3.25 -9.90
C TRP A 19 2.21 -3.34 -10.75
N PHE A 20 1.31 -4.28 -10.43
CA PHE A 20 0.06 -4.46 -11.16
C PHE A 20 -0.81 -3.21 -11.11
N MET A 21 -1.01 -2.67 -9.90
CA MET A 21 -1.81 -1.48 -9.68
C MET A 21 -1.20 -0.28 -10.38
N HIS A 22 0.11 -0.09 -10.29
CA HIS A 22 0.80 0.99 -10.98
C HIS A 22 0.63 0.91 -12.50
N LYS A 23 0.97 -0.25 -13.09
CA LYS A 23 0.99 -0.42 -14.54
C LYS A 23 -0.41 -0.42 -15.18
N TYR A 24 -1.38 -1.08 -14.56
CA TYR A 24 -2.69 -1.32 -15.21
C TYR A 24 -3.82 -0.46 -14.66
N VAL A 25 -3.76 -0.06 -13.39
CA VAL A 25 -4.87 0.65 -12.74
C VAL A 25 -4.59 2.14 -12.64
N GLN A 26 -3.44 2.52 -12.07
CA GLN A 26 -3.03 3.90 -11.88
C GLN A 26 -2.71 4.58 -13.21
N HIS A 27 -2.05 3.89 -14.14
CA HIS A 27 -1.87 4.36 -15.52
C HIS A 27 -3.08 4.14 -16.44
N GLY A 28 -4.15 3.53 -15.93
CA GLY A 28 -5.39 3.28 -16.68
C GLY A 28 -6.58 4.04 -16.09
N PRO A 29 -7.61 3.36 -15.55
CA PRO A 29 -8.85 4.00 -15.09
C PRO A 29 -8.65 5.03 -13.97
N LEU A 30 -7.61 4.88 -13.15
CA LEU A 30 -7.30 5.80 -12.05
C LEU A 30 -6.23 6.83 -12.41
N TRP A 31 -5.95 7.05 -13.70
CA TRP A 31 -5.01 8.06 -14.17
C TRP A 31 -5.34 9.46 -13.65
N VAL A 32 -6.62 9.79 -13.45
CA VAL A 32 -7.03 11.08 -12.88
C VAL A 32 -6.45 11.35 -11.48
N LEU A 33 -6.18 10.30 -10.71
CA LEU A 33 -5.54 10.37 -9.40
C LEU A 33 -4.01 10.32 -9.51
N HIS A 34 -3.47 9.50 -10.41
CA HIS A 34 -2.03 9.26 -10.53
C HIS A 34 -1.28 10.31 -11.38
N ARG A 35 -1.98 11.03 -12.27
CA ARG A 35 -1.37 12.01 -13.18
C ARG A 35 -0.58 13.11 -12.47
N SER A 36 -0.97 13.51 -11.25
CA SER A 36 -0.24 14.57 -10.53
C SER A 36 1.22 14.21 -10.31
N HIS A 37 1.47 12.95 -9.93
CA HIS A 37 2.77 12.39 -9.63
C HIS A 37 3.72 12.41 -10.84
N HIS A 38 3.20 12.24 -12.05
CA HIS A 38 3.99 12.27 -13.29
C HIS A 38 4.22 13.68 -13.86
N VAL A 39 3.33 14.63 -13.59
CA VAL A 39 3.30 15.93 -14.30
C VAL A 39 3.89 17.06 -13.45
N ARG A 40 3.96 16.93 -12.13
CA ARG A 40 4.41 18.01 -11.24
C ARG A 40 5.20 17.48 -10.03
N PRO A 41 6.55 17.47 -10.05
CA PRO A 41 7.35 17.27 -8.83
C PRO A 41 7.40 18.55 -7.96
N SER A 42 6.26 19.26 -7.84
CA SER A 42 6.19 20.58 -7.21
C SER A 42 5.82 20.43 -5.74
N PRO A 43 6.40 21.22 -4.82
CA PRO A 43 6.36 20.99 -3.37
C PRO A 43 5.01 21.40 -2.78
N ARG A 44 3.97 20.65 -3.12
CA ARG A 44 2.67 20.78 -2.48
C ARG A 44 2.62 19.74 -1.36
N PRO A 45 2.12 20.11 -0.17
CA PRO A 45 2.01 19.18 0.95
C PRO A 45 0.99 18.05 0.71
N PHE A 46 0.21 18.10 -0.38
CA PHE A 46 -0.77 17.05 -0.72
C PHE A 46 -0.97 16.95 -2.24
N GLU A 47 -0.84 15.74 -2.76
CA GLU A 47 -1.12 15.36 -4.13
C GLU A 47 -2.37 14.48 -4.25
N ARG A 48 -3.01 14.49 -5.43
CA ARG A 48 -4.10 13.54 -5.69
C ARG A 48 -3.62 12.08 -5.66
N ASN A 49 -2.34 11.86 -5.92
CA ASN A 49 -1.71 10.55 -5.81
C ASN A 49 -1.70 10.01 -4.38
N ASP A 50 -1.67 10.87 -3.35
CA ASP A 50 -1.61 10.47 -1.94
C ASP A 50 -2.87 9.68 -1.50
N TRP A 51 -3.96 9.78 -2.27
CA TRP A 51 -5.14 8.95 -2.07
C TRP A 51 -4.84 7.45 -2.15
N PHE A 52 -3.84 7.01 -2.94
CA PHE A 52 -3.46 5.59 -2.96
C PHE A 52 -2.88 5.15 -1.63
N PHE A 53 -2.01 5.96 -1.01
CA PHE A 53 -1.49 5.70 0.32
C PHE A 53 -2.63 5.65 1.35
N ALA A 54 -3.57 6.60 1.30
CA ALA A 54 -4.73 6.62 2.18
C ALA A 54 -5.63 5.38 2.01
N ILE A 55 -5.88 4.94 0.76
CA ILE A 55 -6.70 3.75 0.46
C ILE A 55 -6.05 2.49 1.03
N TYR A 56 -4.75 2.26 0.78
CA TYR A 56 -4.07 1.07 1.31
C TYR A 56 -3.89 1.12 2.82
N GLY A 57 -3.63 2.30 3.38
CA GLY A 57 -3.61 2.52 4.83
C GLY A 57 -4.96 2.21 5.47
N ALA A 58 -6.07 2.65 4.86
CA ALA A 58 -7.42 2.35 5.33
C ALA A 58 -7.76 0.86 5.24
N ILE A 59 -7.37 0.18 4.16
CA ILE A 59 -7.51 -1.29 4.04
C ILE A 59 -6.75 -1.99 5.16
N SER A 60 -5.47 -1.66 5.35
CA SER A 60 -4.65 -2.24 6.43
C SER A 60 -5.26 -1.97 7.81
N ALA A 61 -5.71 -0.73 8.08
CA ALA A 61 -6.36 -0.36 9.33
C ALA A 61 -7.66 -1.14 9.56
N ALA A 62 -8.50 -1.32 8.54
CA ALA A 62 -9.71 -2.11 8.65
C ALA A 62 -9.41 -3.57 9.02
N LEU A 63 -8.35 -4.16 8.44
CA LEU A 63 -7.91 -5.51 8.78
C LEU A 63 -7.39 -5.61 10.22
N PHE A 64 -6.69 -4.59 10.71
CA PHE A 64 -6.29 -4.50 12.12
C PHE A 64 -7.49 -4.44 13.07
N ILE A 65 -8.41 -3.50 12.83
CA ILE A 65 -9.58 -3.25 13.70
C ILE A 65 -10.50 -4.46 13.74
N THR A 66 -10.79 -5.07 12.59
CA THR A 66 -11.67 -6.24 12.51
C THR A 66 -10.96 -7.56 12.82
N GLY A 67 -9.63 -7.52 12.94
CA GLY A 67 -8.73 -8.64 13.18
C GLY A 67 -8.72 -9.15 14.61
N ALA A 68 -9.47 -8.53 15.51
CA ALA A 68 -9.60 -8.92 16.92
C ALA A 68 -8.24 -9.15 17.59
N ASN A 69 -7.34 -8.15 17.52
CA ASN A 69 -6.02 -8.17 18.16
C ASN A 69 -5.13 -9.39 17.80
N GLY A 70 -5.30 -9.95 16.60
CA GLY A 70 -4.46 -11.05 16.10
C GLY A 70 -5.11 -12.43 16.18
N ASP A 71 -6.31 -12.54 16.76
CA ASP A 71 -7.08 -13.79 16.81
C ASP A 71 -7.54 -14.25 15.41
N ARG A 72 -7.78 -13.29 14.51
CA ARG A 72 -8.20 -13.56 13.14
C ARG A 72 -7.02 -13.42 12.18
N TRP A 73 -6.90 -14.36 11.25
CA TRP A 73 -5.77 -14.45 10.31
C TRP A 73 -5.57 -13.18 9.46
N TRP A 74 -6.64 -12.45 9.15
CA TRP A 74 -6.55 -11.21 8.37
C TRP A 74 -5.91 -10.03 9.12
N PHE A 75 -5.82 -10.08 10.45
CA PHE A 75 -4.99 -9.14 11.20
C PHE A 75 -3.54 -9.15 10.68
N TRP A 76 -3.01 -10.36 10.44
CA TRP A 76 -1.65 -10.58 9.97
C TRP A 76 -1.47 -10.21 8.49
N VAL A 77 -2.54 -10.22 7.69
CA VAL A 77 -2.55 -9.61 6.35
C VAL A 77 -2.39 -8.10 6.46
N GLY A 78 -3.13 -7.46 7.37
CA GLY A 78 -2.98 -6.02 7.68
C GLY A 78 -1.53 -5.66 8.06
N VAL A 79 -0.90 -6.48 8.92
CA VAL A 79 0.53 -6.36 9.28
C VAL A 79 1.43 -6.44 8.05
N GLY A 80 1.22 -7.43 7.16
CA GLY A 80 2.02 -7.58 5.94
C GLY A 80 1.91 -6.38 4.99
N ILE A 81 0.69 -5.86 4.79
CA ILE A 81 0.43 -4.66 3.98
C ILE A 81 1.14 -3.44 4.61
N ALA A 82 1.02 -3.25 5.93
CA ALA A 82 1.65 -2.13 6.62
C ALA A 82 3.18 -2.20 6.56
N ALA A 83 3.75 -3.38 6.75
CA ALA A 83 5.19 -3.61 6.66
C ALA A 83 5.71 -3.31 5.24
N TYR A 84 5.03 -3.80 4.20
CA TYR A 84 5.39 -3.48 2.83
C TYR A 84 5.27 -1.98 2.54
N GLY A 85 4.16 -1.36 2.94
CA GLY A 85 3.94 0.09 2.75
C GLY A 85 5.03 0.93 3.43
N MET A 86 5.49 0.54 4.62
CA MET A 86 6.58 1.21 5.32
C MET A 86 7.90 1.10 4.55
N VAL A 87 8.25 -0.10 4.07
CA VAL A 87 9.45 -0.31 3.25
C VAL A 87 9.34 0.46 1.93
N TYR A 88 8.19 0.38 1.26
CA TYR A 88 7.95 1.07 0.00
C TYR A 88 8.10 2.59 0.17
N PHE A 89 7.52 3.18 1.22
CA PHE A 89 7.65 4.61 1.51
C PHE A 89 9.12 5.03 1.68
N PHE A 90 9.91 4.31 2.49
CA PHE A 90 11.32 4.69 2.70
C PHE A 90 12.23 4.39 1.50
N VAL A 91 11.94 3.35 0.72
CA VAL A 91 12.79 2.92 -0.40
C VAL A 91 12.41 3.61 -1.71
N HIS A 92 11.12 3.76 -2.01
CA HIS A 92 10.64 4.33 -3.28
C HIS A 92 10.36 5.83 -3.16
N ASP A 93 9.68 6.29 -2.11
CA ASP A 93 9.38 7.73 -1.93
C ASP A 93 10.54 8.50 -1.27
N GLY A 94 11.55 7.81 -0.73
CA GLY A 94 12.80 8.39 -0.21
C GLY A 94 13.95 8.49 -1.22
N LEU A 95 13.83 7.87 -2.40
CA LEU A 95 14.88 7.79 -3.43
C LEU A 95 14.46 8.29 -4.82
N ILE A 96 13.28 8.92 -4.97
CA ILE A 96 12.82 9.49 -6.25
C ILE A 96 12.15 10.84 -6.03
#